data_AF-M8A094-F1
#
_entry.id   AF-M8A094-F1
#
_cell.length_a   1.000
_cell.length_b   1.000
_cell.length_c   1.000
_cell.angle_alpha   90.00
_cell.angle_beta   90.00
_cell.angle_gamma   90.00
#
_symmetry.space_group_name_H-M   'P 1'
#
loop_
_entity.id
_entity.type
_entity.pdbx_description
1 polymer ?
#
loop_
_entity_poly.entity_id
_entity_poly.type
_entity_poly.pdbx_seq_one_letter_code
_entity_poly.pdbx_strand_id
1 'polypeptide(L)'
;MEQARATKMRRKEDEEQEVGGIERVPEECLVKAISMTSPADACRAAAVSAAFRSAADSDAVWERFLPPDCDAVLERAVHLVDSNSQKELFMDLSEEHVLLDDGKRSFGLQRWSGAKCYMLSVSEMGIAWVTAHLYWRQRLDPDSRFSKVAELVSVCWFIISGHMSTKELSPGTHYAAYLIFKLTRDASGLASRRQKSFVKVGGHLVGSTCTASLHLCNHASCASDGGESSSSSSAINHTATQAHEHKEEDEGGIVVRYPQERTDGWLEFEIGDFHTGIPGIGDLELSIRKFMSRFG
;
A
#
# COMPACT_ATOMS: atom_id res chain seq x y z
N MET A 1 2.56 63.87 -31.44
CA MET A 1 3.18 62.97 -30.45
C MET A 1 2.24 62.56 -29.32
N GLU A 2 1.27 63.39 -28.95
CA GLU A 2 0.35 63.16 -27.84
C GLU A 2 -0.72 62.09 -28.12
N GLN A 3 -1.29 62.08 -29.33
CA GLN A 3 -2.23 61.02 -29.76
C GLN A 3 -1.59 59.63 -29.76
N ALA A 4 -0.33 59.49 -30.21
CA ALA A 4 0.38 58.20 -30.21
C ALA A 4 0.68 57.68 -28.80
N ARG A 5 0.84 58.57 -27.81
CA ARG A 5 0.97 58.21 -26.38
C ARG A 5 -0.36 57.75 -25.79
N ALA A 6 -1.46 58.42 -26.13
CA ALA A 6 -2.80 58.06 -25.68
C ALA A 6 -3.26 56.70 -26.24
N THR A 7 -2.97 56.39 -27.51
CA THR A 7 -3.28 55.09 -28.10
C THR A 7 -2.41 53.96 -27.53
N LYS A 8 -1.16 54.27 -27.17
CA LYS A 8 -0.24 53.31 -26.54
C LYS A 8 -0.59 53.04 -25.07
N MET A 9 -1.12 54.02 -24.34
CA MET A 9 -1.65 53.80 -22.98
C MET A 9 -2.96 53.00 -23.01
N ARG A 10 -3.91 53.33 -23.90
CA ARG A 10 -5.14 52.54 -24.07
C ARG A 10 -4.89 51.09 -24.46
N ARG A 11 -3.98 50.83 -25.40
CA ARG A 11 -3.60 49.44 -25.75
C ARG A 11 -2.98 48.67 -24.59
N LYS A 12 -2.26 49.36 -23.69
CA LYS A 12 -1.64 48.75 -22.52
C LYS A 12 -2.65 48.50 -21.40
N GLU A 13 -3.64 49.39 -21.25
CA GLU A 13 -4.77 49.23 -20.33
C GLU A 13 -5.74 48.13 -20.78
N ASP A 14 -5.94 47.97 -22.10
CA ASP A 14 -6.76 46.89 -22.68
C ASP A 14 -6.03 45.53 -22.63
N GLU A 15 -4.70 45.48 -22.85
CA GLU A 15 -3.90 44.25 -22.69
C GLU A 15 -3.72 43.82 -21.22
N GLU A 16 -3.76 44.75 -20.25
CA GLU A 16 -3.75 44.43 -18.82
C GLU A 16 -5.15 44.03 -18.29
N GLN A 17 -6.24 44.26 -19.04
CA GLN A 17 -7.60 43.84 -18.68
C GLN A 17 -8.05 42.49 -19.27
N GLU A 18 -7.39 42.00 -20.33
CA GLU A 18 -7.75 40.76 -21.03
C GLU A 18 -6.79 39.59 -20.74
N VAL A 19 -6.36 39.44 -19.49
CA VAL A 19 -5.78 38.18 -19.01
C VAL A 19 -6.69 37.69 -17.90
N GLY A 20 -7.55 36.73 -18.24
CA GLY A 20 -8.33 35.96 -17.27
C GLY A 20 -7.39 35.13 -16.40
N GLY A 21 -6.76 35.78 -15.42
CA GLY A 21 -5.84 35.14 -14.49
C GLY A 21 -6.57 34.13 -13.61
N ILE A 22 -5.86 33.07 -13.23
CA ILE A 22 -6.39 32.01 -12.36
C ILE A 22 -6.88 32.54 -11.00
N GLU A 23 -6.45 33.75 -10.63
CA GLU A 23 -6.86 34.48 -9.43
C GLU A 23 -8.32 34.96 -9.47
N ARG A 24 -8.97 34.99 -10.64
CA ARG A 24 -10.39 35.35 -10.77
C ARG A 24 -11.33 34.14 -10.71
N VAL A 25 -10.79 32.92 -10.59
CA VAL A 25 -11.60 31.70 -10.50
C VAL A 25 -12.25 31.65 -9.10
N PRO A 26 -13.58 31.48 -9.00
CA PRO A 26 -14.24 31.32 -7.71
C PRO A 26 -13.69 30.12 -6.94
N GLU A 27 -13.59 30.24 -5.61
CA GLU A 27 -13.07 29.18 -4.75
C GLU A 27 -13.83 27.86 -4.92
N GLU A 28 -15.15 27.91 -5.10
CA GLU A 28 -15.99 26.73 -5.36
C GLU A 28 -15.56 25.96 -6.62
N CYS A 29 -15.13 26.67 -7.67
CA CYS A 29 -14.60 26.04 -8.88
C CYS A 29 -13.25 25.37 -8.62
N LEU A 30 -12.41 25.98 -7.77
CA LEU A 30 -11.13 25.39 -7.35
C LEU A 30 -11.37 24.14 -6.50
N VAL A 31 -12.23 24.21 -5.50
CA VAL A 31 -12.65 23.06 -4.66
C VAL A 31 -13.15 21.92 -5.55
N LYS A 32 -14.05 22.23 -6.48
CA LYS A 32 -14.61 21.22 -7.39
C LYS A 32 -13.52 20.59 -8.27
N ALA A 33 -12.65 21.40 -8.87
CA ALA A 33 -11.58 20.90 -9.73
C ALA A 33 -10.58 20.05 -8.93
N ILE A 34 -10.13 20.52 -7.76
CA ILE A 34 -9.16 19.83 -6.91
C ILE A 34 -9.74 18.51 -6.36
N SER A 35 -11.02 18.48 -5.97
CA SER A 35 -11.70 17.25 -5.51
C SER A 35 -11.74 16.12 -6.56
N MET A 36 -11.49 16.42 -7.84
CA MET A 36 -11.44 15.43 -8.92
C MET A 36 -10.02 14.94 -9.22
N THR A 37 -9.03 15.40 -8.46
CA THR A 37 -7.61 15.01 -8.59
C THR A 37 -7.22 13.98 -7.54
N SER A 38 -5.92 13.76 -7.32
CA SER A 38 -5.43 12.93 -6.21
C SER A 38 -5.14 13.77 -4.95
N PRO A 39 -5.09 13.15 -3.76
CA PRO A 39 -4.57 13.81 -2.54
C PRO A 39 -3.20 14.47 -2.75
N ALA A 40 -2.33 13.82 -3.54
CA ALA A 40 -1.02 14.34 -3.90
C ALA A 40 -1.11 15.62 -4.74
N ASP A 41 -2.04 15.66 -5.70
CA ASP A 41 -2.31 16.84 -6.53
C ASP A 41 -2.90 17.97 -5.70
N ALA A 42 -3.81 17.68 -4.77
CA ALA A 42 -4.34 18.70 -3.85
C ALA A 42 -3.24 19.34 -3.01
N CYS A 43 -2.32 18.54 -2.45
CA CYS A 43 -1.16 19.04 -1.74
C CYS A 43 -0.26 19.93 -2.62
N ARG A 44 -0.05 19.56 -3.90
CA ARG A 44 0.69 20.40 -4.86
C ARG A 44 -0.06 21.68 -5.20
N ALA A 45 -1.38 21.60 -5.40
CA ALA A 45 -2.25 22.71 -5.72
C ALA A 45 -2.20 23.76 -4.60
N ALA A 46 -2.19 23.34 -3.34
CA ALA A 46 -2.08 24.23 -2.18
C ALA A 46 -0.84 25.15 -2.19
N ALA A 47 0.22 24.79 -2.93
CA ALA A 47 1.43 25.60 -3.06
C ALA A 47 1.32 26.73 -4.11
N VAL A 48 0.28 26.74 -4.96
CA VAL A 48 0.14 27.67 -6.08
C VAL A 48 -0.19 29.09 -5.63
N SER A 49 -1.21 29.26 -4.78
CA SER A 49 -1.65 30.56 -4.27
C SER A 49 -2.46 30.41 -2.98
N ALA A 50 -2.80 31.52 -2.32
CA ALA A 50 -3.67 31.50 -1.14
C ALA A 50 -5.08 30.94 -1.44
N ALA A 51 -5.65 31.30 -2.59
CA ALA A 51 -6.96 30.78 -3.02
C ALA A 51 -6.93 29.26 -3.26
N PHE A 52 -5.87 28.77 -3.90
CA PHE A 52 -5.68 27.33 -4.10
C PHE A 52 -5.46 26.58 -2.79
N ARG A 53 -4.72 27.17 -1.84
CA ARG A 53 -4.51 26.60 -0.51
C ARG A 53 -5.81 26.48 0.26
N SER A 54 -6.60 27.55 0.30
CA SER A 54 -7.92 27.55 0.94
C SER A 54 -8.82 26.46 0.36
N ALA A 55 -8.90 26.38 -0.98
CA ALA A 55 -9.68 25.35 -1.66
C ALA A 55 -9.15 23.92 -1.39
N ALA A 56 -7.84 23.71 -1.50
CA ALA A 56 -7.20 22.41 -1.32
C ALA A 56 -7.26 21.89 0.11
N ASP A 57 -7.35 22.78 1.10
CA ASP A 57 -7.44 22.43 2.51
C ASP A 57 -8.88 22.29 3.01
N SER A 58 -9.88 22.54 2.15
CA SER A 58 -11.30 22.44 2.50
C SER A 58 -11.77 21.00 2.71
N ASP A 59 -12.63 20.78 3.71
CA ASP A 59 -13.19 19.45 3.98
C ASP A 59 -13.92 18.86 2.77
N ALA A 60 -14.59 19.69 1.96
CA ALA A 60 -15.26 19.24 0.73
C ALA A 60 -14.31 18.55 -0.28
N VAL A 61 -13.03 18.94 -0.31
CA VAL A 61 -12.00 18.23 -1.11
C VAL A 61 -11.65 16.89 -0.47
N TRP A 62 -11.39 16.87 0.83
CA TRP A 62 -10.89 15.68 1.53
C TRP A 62 -11.97 14.62 1.76
N GLU A 63 -13.25 14.99 1.90
CA GLU A 63 -14.40 14.09 1.85
C GLU A 63 -14.42 13.26 0.55
N ARG A 64 -13.92 13.82 -0.56
CA ARG A 64 -13.86 13.12 -1.84
C ARG A 64 -12.70 12.15 -1.95
N PHE A 65 -11.64 12.37 -1.17
CA PHE A 65 -10.45 11.52 -1.13
C PHE A 65 -10.57 10.38 -0.12
N LEU A 66 -11.40 10.55 0.90
CA LEU A 66 -11.74 9.48 1.82
C LEU A 66 -12.63 8.43 1.13
N PRO A 67 -12.51 7.14 1.50
CA PRO A 67 -13.44 6.13 1.03
C PRO A 67 -14.89 6.48 1.40
N PRO A 68 -15.87 6.27 0.51
CA PRO A 68 -17.28 6.61 0.79
C PRO A 68 -17.88 5.90 2.01
N ASP A 69 -17.32 4.75 2.39
CA ASP A 69 -17.70 3.95 3.54
C ASP A 69 -16.69 4.08 4.70
N CYS A 70 -15.88 5.14 4.73
CA CYS A 70 -14.85 5.34 5.76
C CYS A 70 -15.45 5.33 7.17
N ASP A 71 -16.54 6.08 7.41
CA ASP A 71 -17.22 6.11 8.71
C ASP A 71 -17.66 4.71 9.15
N ALA A 72 -18.26 3.93 8.24
CA ALA A 72 -18.70 2.56 8.52
C ALA A 72 -17.52 1.61 8.81
N VAL A 73 -16.35 1.86 8.23
CA VAL A 73 -15.12 1.12 8.56
C VAL A 73 -14.62 1.52 9.95
N LEU A 74 -14.65 2.82 10.28
CA LEU A 74 -14.18 3.34 11.57
C LEU A 74 -15.11 2.97 12.74
N GLU A 75 -16.39 2.69 12.50
CA GLU A 75 -17.28 2.09 13.52
C GLU A 75 -16.78 0.74 14.05
N ARG A 76 -15.91 0.05 13.30
CA ARG A 76 -15.27 -1.23 13.71
C ARG A 76 -13.96 -1.03 14.48
N ALA A 77 -13.53 0.21 14.66
CA ALA A 77 -12.26 0.53 15.31
C ALA A 77 -12.28 0.16 16.79
N VAL A 78 -11.14 -0.35 17.27
CA VAL A 78 -10.94 -0.67 18.70
C VAL A 78 -10.85 0.60 19.55
N HIS A 79 -10.32 1.67 18.97
CA HIS A 79 -10.17 2.98 19.60
C HIS A 79 -10.87 4.04 18.76
N LEU A 80 -11.43 5.05 19.43
CA LEU A 80 -12.05 6.20 18.76
C LEU A 80 -10.98 6.93 17.94
N VAL A 81 -11.37 7.32 16.72
CA VAL A 81 -10.56 8.12 15.81
C VAL A 81 -11.21 9.50 15.79
N ASP A 82 -10.60 10.44 16.50
CA ASP A 82 -11.07 11.82 16.57
C ASP A 82 -10.13 12.70 15.73
N SER A 83 -10.68 13.42 14.76
CA SER A 83 -9.94 14.38 13.93
C SER A 83 -10.74 15.67 13.79
N ASN A 84 -10.06 16.82 13.70
CA ASN A 84 -10.69 18.14 13.64
C ASN A 84 -11.06 18.57 12.21
N SER A 85 -10.61 17.81 11.20
CA SER A 85 -10.93 18.02 9.78
C SER A 85 -10.79 16.71 9.00
N GLN A 86 -11.38 16.66 7.80
CA GLN A 86 -11.30 15.50 6.90
C GLN A 86 -9.87 15.33 6.35
N LYS A 87 -9.14 16.43 6.22
CA LYS A 87 -7.72 16.42 5.88
C LYS A 87 -6.88 15.76 6.97
N GLU A 88 -7.09 16.15 8.23
CA GLU A 88 -6.39 15.56 9.37
C GLU A 88 -6.69 14.07 9.47
N LEU A 89 -7.97 13.67 9.36
CA LEU A 89 -8.37 12.26 9.32
C LEU A 89 -7.65 11.47 8.21
N PHE A 90 -7.59 12.01 6.99
CA PHE A 90 -6.88 11.36 5.89
C PHE A 90 -5.40 11.17 6.21
N MET A 91 -4.75 12.20 6.77
CA MET A 91 -3.32 12.14 7.11
C MET A 91 -3.07 11.11 8.21
N ASP A 92 -3.87 11.13 9.28
CA ASP A 92 -3.77 10.18 10.38
C ASP A 92 -3.88 8.74 9.88
N LEU A 93 -4.90 8.45 9.06
CA LEU A 93 -5.11 7.12 8.46
C LEU A 93 -4.03 6.72 7.46
N SER A 94 -3.31 7.69 6.88
CA SER A 94 -2.20 7.43 5.94
C SER A 94 -0.88 7.13 6.65
N GLU A 95 -0.70 7.67 7.86
CA GLU A 95 0.52 7.48 8.64
C GLU A 95 0.41 6.30 9.61
N GLU A 96 -0.73 6.13 10.28
CA GLU A 96 -0.96 5.07 11.25
C GLU A 96 -2.23 4.27 10.94
N HIS A 97 -2.08 2.94 10.93
CA HIS A 97 -3.22 2.05 10.73
C HIS A 97 -4.03 1.90 12.02
N VAL A 98 -5.33 2.09 11.92
CA VAL A 98 -6.29 1.86 13.00
C VAL A 98 -6.57 0.36 13.14
N LEU A 99 -6.57 -0.16 14.35
CA LEU A 99 -6.96 -1.54 14.64
C LEU A 99 -8.48 -1.71 14.57
N LEU A 100 -8.93 -2.73 13.84
CA LEU A 100 -10.33 -3.09 13.65
C LEU A 100 -10.63 -4.48 14.25
N ASP A 101 -11.91 -4.73 14.53
CA ASP A 101 -12.47 -6.06 14.85
C ASP A 101 -11.72 -6.78 15.99
N ASP A 102 -11.70 -6.18 17.18
CA ASP A 102 -10.94 -6.68 18.34
C ASP A 102 -9.42 -6.75 18.11
N GLY A 103 -8.89 -5.93 17.20
CA GLY A 103 -7.47 -5.91 16.85
C GLY A 103 -7.04 -7.08 15.98
N LYS A 104 -7.97 -7.67 15.24
CA LYS A 104 -7.71 -8.78 14.31
C LYS A 104 -7.32 -8.30 12.91
N ARG A 105 -7.70 -7.08 12.56
CA ARG A 105 -7.39 -6.43 11.28
C ARG A 105 -6.88 -5.02 11.58
N SER A 106 -6.18 -4.43 10.63
CA SER A 106 -5.82 -3.02 10.70
C SER A 106 -6.10 -2.33 9.39
N PHE A 107 -6.54 -1.08 9.44
CA PHE A 107 -6.98 -0.30 8.30
C PHE A 107 -6.22 1.03 8.23
N GLY A 108 -5.81 1.42 7.03
CA GLY A 108 -5.20 2.71 6.74
C GLY A 108 -5.43 3.09 5.28
N LEU A 109 -4.88 4.22 4.86
CA LEU A 109 -5.00 4.73 3.50
C LEU A 109 -3.64 4.78 2.81
N GLN A 110 -3.63 4.45 1.52
CA GLN A 110 -2.47 4.67 0.68
C GLN A 110 -2.32 6.18 0.47
N ARG A 111 -1.22 6.74 0.99
CA ARG A 111 -0.96 8.18 1.10
C ARG A 111 -1.16 8.99 -0.18
N TRP A 112 -0.95 8.40 -1.35
CA TRP A 112 -0.97 9.08 -2.65
C TRP A 112 -2.31 9.02 -3.37
N SER A 113 -3.06 7.92 -3.20
CA SER A 113 -4.30 7.64 -3.91
C SER A 113 -5.54 7.67 -3.02
N GLY A 114 -5.39 7.57 -1.70
CA GLY A 114 -6.50 7.35 -0.78
C GLY A 114 -7.08 5.93 -0.86
N ALA A 115 -6.42 5.00 -1.56
CA ALA A 115 -6.89 3.62 -1.63
C ALA A 115 -6.80 2.94 -0.26
N LYS A 116 -7.82 2.15 0.10
CA LYS A 116 -7.86 1.42 1.36
C LYS A 116 -6.70 0.43 1.45
N CYS A 117 -6.04 0.35 2.59
CA CYS A 117 -4.96 -0.58 2.89
C CYS A 117 -5.33 -1.41 4.13
N TYR A 118 -5.34 -2.74 3.99
CA TYR A 118 -5.65 -3.66 5.10
C TYR A 118 -4.47 -4.55 5.43
N MET A 119 -4.34 -4.89 6.71
CA MET A 119 -3.57 -6.05 7.16
C MET A 119 -4.42 -6.98 7.99
N LEU A 120 -4.10 -8.26 7.89
CA LEU A 120 -4.74 -9.34 8.62
C LEU A 120 -3.77 -9.87 9.67
N SER A 121 -4.27 -10.04 10.89
CA SER A 121 -3.54 -10.75 11.94
C SER A 121 -3.53 -12.25 11.65
N VAL A 122 -2.66 -12.97 12.35
CA VAL A 122 -2.60 -14.44 12.34
C VAL A 122 -3.94 -15.10 12.67
N SER A 123 -4.80 -14.47 13.48
CA SER A 123 -6.13 -15.03 13.80
C SER A 123 -7.12 -14.98 12.64
N GLU A 124 -6.91 -14.09 11.67
CA GLU A 124 -7.73 -13.98 10.45
C GLU A 124 -7.12 -14.77 9.27
N MET A 125 -5.99 -15.44 9.50
CA MET A 125 -5.27 -16.20 8.48
C MET A 125 -5.53 -17.71 8.62
N GLY A 126 -5.61 -18.39 7.48
CA GLY A 126 -5.57 -19.85 7.40
C GLY A 126 -4.12 -20.33 7.45
N ILE A 127 -3.68 -20.87 8.58
CA ILE A 127 -2.33 -21.43 8.73
C ILE A 127 -2.42 -22.92 9.03
N ALA A 128 -1.84 -23.74 8.15
CA ALA A 128 -1.79 -25.18 8.33
C ALA A 128 -1.06 -25.53 9.65
N TRP A 129 -1.72 -26.34 10.48
CA TRP A 129 -1.21 -26.82 11.77
C TRP A 129 -1.03 -25.77 12.86
N VAL A 130 -1.61 -24.57 12.74
CA VAL A 130 -1.38 -23.46 13.69
C VAL A 130 -1.75 -23.78 15.14
N THR A 131 -2.68 -24.71 15.37
CA THR A 131 -3.10 -25.17 16.70
C THR A 131 -2.17 -26.23 17.29
N ALA A 132 -1.27 -26.82 16.49
CA ALA A 132 -0.34 -27.84 16.93
C ALA A 132 0.96 -27.18 17.43
N HIS A 133 1.12 -27.11 18.75
CA HIS A 133 2.28 -26.48 19.41
C HIS A 133 3.65 -27.08 19.07
N LEU A 134 3.67 -28.29 18.51
CA LEU A 134 4.89 -28.91 17.98
C LEU A 134 5.44 -28.17 16.75
N TYR A 135 4.54 -27.51 16.00
CA TYR A 135 4.83 -26.91 14.69
C TYR A 135 4.78 -25.39 14.75
N TRP A 136 3.85 -24.83 15.52
CA TRP A 136 3.64 -23.40 15.64
C TRP A 136 3.48 -22.97 17.10
N ARG A 137 4.13 -21.87 17.47
CA ARG A 137 3.97 -21.24 18.78
C ARG A 137 3.32 -19.88 18.62
N GLN A 138 2.30 -19.60 19.42
CA GLN A 138 1.77 -18.24 19.54
C GLN A 138 2.67 -17.42 20.45
N ARG A 139 3.02 -16.21 20.02
CA ARG A 139 3.86 -15.28 20.77
C ARG A 139 3.27 -13.89 20.78
N LEU A 140 3.60 -13.14 21.82
CA LEU A 140 3.46 -11.69 21.81
C LEU A 140 4.75 -11.11 21.22
N ASP A 141 4.63 -10.10 20.38
CA ASP A 141 5.77 -9.38 19.83
C ASP A 141 5.50 -7.88 19.97
N PRO A 142 6.29 -7.13 20.77
CA PRO A 142 6.05 -5.71 21.00
C PRO A 142 6.28 -4.86 19.73
N ASP A 143 7.01 -5.37 18.75
CA ASP A 143 7.24 -4.70 17.48
C ASP A 143 6.16 -5.05 16.45
N SER A 144 5.17 -5.88 16.81
CA SER A 144 4.03 -6.19 15.96
C SER A 144 2.86 -5.24 16.25
N ARG A 145 2.20 -4.81 15.19
CA ARG A 145 0.91 -4.11 15.29
C ARG A 145 -0.19 -4.96 15.90
N PHE A 146 -0.08 -6.29 15.80
CA PHE A 146 -1.05 -7.22 16.36
C PHE A 146 -0.52 -7.82 17.65
N SER A 147 -1.41 -8.00 18.63
CA SER A 147 -1.03 -8.56 19.94
C SER A 147 -0.39 -9.94 19.86
N LYS A 148 -0.75 -10.75 18.85
CA LYS A 148 -0.29 -12.13 18.68
C LYS A 148 0.31 -12.35 17.30
N VAL A 149 1.43 -13.07 17.29
CA VAL A 149 2.11 -13.58 16.09
C VAL A 149 2.25 -15.11 16.17
N ALA A 150 2.44 -15.76 15.02
CA ALA A 150 2.71 -17.19 14.92
C ALA A 150 4.18 -17.42 14.55
N GLU A 151 4.91 -18.03 15.47
CA GLU A 151 6.29 -18.47 15.26
C GLU A 151 6.29 -19.89 14.71
N LEU A 152 6.91 -20.08 13.54
CA LEU A 152 7.11 -21.39 12.95
C LEU A 152 8.27 -22.11 13.68
N VAL A 153 7.99 -23.25 14.29
CA VAL A 153 8.99 -24.03 15.05
C VAL A 153 9.73 -25.00 14.13
N SER A 154 9.02 -25.94 13.51
CA SER A 154 9.59 -26.93 12.60
C SER A 154 8.50 -27.65 11.84
N VAL A 155 8.52 -27.64 10.51
CA VAL A 155 7.58 -28.39 9.67
C VAL A 155 8.24 -28.84 8.37
N CYS A 156 7.78 -29.96 7.83
CA CYS A 156 8.20 -30.43 6.50
C CYS A 156 7.46 -29.71 5.35
N TRP A 157 6.27 -29.15 5.63
CA TRP A 157 5.48 -28.34 4.70
C TRP A 157 4.53 -27.40 5.47
N PHE A 158 4.13 -26.30 4.84
CA PHE A 158 3.10 -25.40 5.38
C PHE A 158 2.31 -24.72 4.26
N ILE A 159 1.12 -24.25 4.60
CA ILE A 159 0.30 -23.34 3.80
C ILE A 159 -0.10 -22.20 4.72
N ILE A 160 0.13 -20.98 4.27
CA ILE A 160 -0.36 -19.75 4.89
C ILE A 160 -1.29 -19.12 3.87
N SER A 161 -2.51 -18.77 4.27
CA SER A 161 -3.46 -18.07 3.44
C SER A 161 -4.18 -16.94 4.16
N GLY A 162 -4.49 -15.89 3.42
CA GLY A 162 -5.36 -14.79 3.84
C GLY A 162 -6.62 -14.77 2.98
N HIS A 163 -7.74 -14.38 3.57
CA HIS A 163 -9.01 -14.27 2.87
C HIS A 163 -9.64 -12.90 3.12
N MET A 164 -10.15 -12.26 2.07
CA MET A 164 -10.80 -10.96 2.19
C MET A 164 -11.86 -10.78 1.11
N SER A 165 -12.95 -10.09 1.41
CA SER A 165 -13.90 -9.74 0.36
C SER A 165 -13.32 -8.62 -0.50
N THR A 166 -13.33 -8.78 -1.83
CA THR A 166 -12.93 -7.70 -2.74
C THR A 166 -13.81 -6.45 -2.63
N LYS A 167 -15.01 -6.58 -2.05
CA LYS A 167 -15.91 -5.45 -1.76
C LYS A 167 -15.39 -4.53 -0.65
N GLU A 168 -14.53 -5.02 0.23
CA GLU A 168 -13.91 -4.19 1.27
C GLU A 168 -12.80 -3.30 0.71
N LEU A 169 -12.27 -3.61 -0.48
CA LEU A 169 -11.20 -2.87 -1.13
C LEU A 169 -11.71 -1.69 -1.95
N SER A 170 -10.83 -0.73 -2.25
CA SER A 170 -11.15 0.37 -3.17
C SER A 170 -11.41 -0.19 -4.57
N PRO A 171 -12.53 0.16 -5.24
CA PRO A 171 -12.83 -0.34 -6.58
C PRO A 171 -11.88 0.25 -7.62
N GLY A 172 -11.67 -0.44 -8.75
CA GLY A 172 -10.86 0.07 -9.86
C GLY A 172 -9.39 0.29 -9.50
N THR A 173 -8.90 -0.37 -8.45
CA THR A 173 -7.57 -0.17 -7.87
C THR A 173 -6.71 -1.41 -8.08
N HIS A 174 -5.45 -1.19 -8.45
CA HIS A 174 -4.43 -2.23 -8.51
C HIS A 174 -3.80 -2.43 -7.13
N TYR A 175 -3.92 -3.65 -6.60
CA TYR A 175 -3.42 -4.05 -5.30
C TYR A 175 -2.26 -5.03 -5.43
N ALA A 176 -1.33 -4.95 -4.49
CA ALA A 176 -0.33 -5.99 -4.24
C ALA A 176 -0.52 -6.52 -2.81
N ALA A 177 -0.36 -7.82 -2.64
CA ALA A 177 -0.50 -8.50 -1.37
C ALA A 177 0.86 -8.92 -0.83
N TYR A 178 1.10 -8.69 0.45
CA TYR A 178 2.39 -8.96 1.09
C TYR A 178 2.22 -9.88 2.29
N LEU A 179 3.15 -10.82 2.45
CA LEU A 179 3.38 -11.53 3.71
C LEU A 179 4.41 -10.73 4.52
N ILE A 180 4.04 -10.34 5.74
CA ILE A 180 4.92 -9.65 6.67
C ILE A 180 5.42 -10.64 7.73
N PHE A 181 6.74 -10.78 7.90
CA PHE A 181 7.32 -11.76 8.81
C PHE A 181 8.72 -11.35 9.30
N LYS A 182 9.25 -12.06 10.30
CA LYS A 182 10.64 -11.98 10.76
C LYS A 182 11.29 -13.35 10.66
N LEU A 183 12.61 -13.37 10.47
CA LEU A 183 13.42 -14.58 10.58
C LEU A 183 14.17 -14.55 11.91
N THR A 184 14.09 -15.64 12.67
CA THR A 184 14.95 -15.84 13.84
C THR A 184 16.38 -16.17 13.41
N ARG A 185 17.35 -15.99 14.31
CA ARG A 185 18.79 -16.25 14.00
C ARG A 185 19.07 -17.71 13.62
N ASP A 186 18.25 -18.62 14.10
CA ASP A 186 18.30 -20.07 13.86
C ASP A 186 17.34 -20.53 12.75
N ALA A 187 16.67 -19.58 12.06
CA ALA A 187 15.78 -19.89 10.96
C ALA A 187 16.52 -20.63 9.84
N SER A 188 15.96 -21.76 9.41
CA SER A 188 16.56 -22.60 8.38
C SER A 188 15.49 -23.27 7.50
N GLY A 189 15.91 -23.75 6.33
CA GLY A 189 15.03 -24.44 5.38
C GLY A 189 14.05 -23.53 4.62
N LEU A 190 14.02 -22.23 4.88
CA LEU A 190 13.21 -21.26 4.14
C LEU A 190 13.94 -20.64 2.95
N ALA A 191 15.28 -20.79 2.89
CA ALA A 191 16.10 -20.34 1.75
C ALA A 191 15.90 -21.20 0.49
N SER A 192 15.33 -22.40 0.65
CA SER A 192 15.01 -23.25 -0.49
C SER A 192 13.97 -22.56 -1.38
N ARG A 193 14.24 -22.44 -2.69
CA ARG A 193 13.38 -21.81 -3.72
C ARG A 193 12.20 -22.71 -4.10
N ARG A 194 11.52 -23.25 -3.09
CA ARG A 194 10.46 -24.26 -3.22
C ARG A 194 9.12 -23.74 -2.74
N GLN A 195 9.07 -22.50 -2.26
CA GLN A 195 7.81 -21.89 -1.92
C GLN A 195 7.12 -21.44 -3.20
N LYS A 196 5.80 -21.58 -3.23
CA LYS A 196 4.96 -21.08 -4.30
C LYS A 196 3.92 -20.14 -3.71
N SER A 197 3.82 -18.93 -4.24
CA SER A 197 2.77 -17.99 -3.88
C SER A 197 1.82 -17.75 -5.04
N PHE A 198 0.56 -17.44 -4.73
CA PHE A 198 -0.45 -17.11 -5.72
C PHE A 198 -1.58 -16.28 -5.11
N VAL A 199 -2.32 -15.63 -6.00
CA VAL A 199 -3.53 -14.87 -5.69
C VAL A 199 -4.70 -15.47 -6.46
N LYS A 200 -5.84 -15.66 -5.80
CA LYS A 200 -7.10 -15.98 -6.49
C LYS A 200 -8.15 -14.93 -6.18
N VAL A 201 -8.99 -14.63 -7.15
CA VAL A 201 -10.17 -13.79 -7.01
C VAL A 201 -11.38 -14.55 -7.50
N GLY A 202 -12.39 -14.73 -6.63
CA GLY A 202 -13.59 -15.51 -6.95
C GLY A 202 -13.27 -16.95 -7.33
N GLY A 203 -12.26 -17.54 -6.68
CA GLY A 203 -11.80 -18.92 -6.95
C GLY A 203 -10.88 -19.09 -8.17
N HIS A 204 -10.67 -18.05 -8.97
CA HIS A 204 -9.84 -18.10 -10.17
C HIS A 204 -8.45 -17.54 -9.88
N LEU A 205 -7.40 -18.25 -10.32
CA LEU A 205 -6.03 -17.76 -10.24
C LEU A 205 -5.89 -16.46 -11.03
N VAL A 206 -5.37 -15.41 -10.39
CA VAL A 206 -5.04 -14.13 -11.00
C VAL A 206 -3.52 -14.02 -11.09
N GLY A 207 -3.02 -13.55 -12.23
CA GLY A 207 -1.59 -13.52 -12.52
C GLY A 207 -0.98 -14.92 -12.67
N SER A 208 0.30 -15.03 -12.35
CA SER A 208 1.04 -16.30 -12.38
C SER A 208 1.41 -16.75 -10.97
N THR A 209 1.52 -18.06 -10.76
CA THR A 209 2.14 -18.58 -9.53
C THR A 209 3.59 -18.16 -9.50
N CYS A 210 4.01 -17.51 -8.42
CA CYS A 210 5.38 -17.08 -8.23
C CYS A 210 6.18 -18.14 -7.45
N THR A 211 7.42 -18.37 -7.89
CA THR A 211 8.40 -19.14 -7.11
C THR A 211 9.08 -18.20 -6.13
N ALA A 212 9.14 -18.60 -4.86
CA ALA A 212 9.60 -17.74 -3.78
C ALA A 212 10.75 -18.38 -3.00
N SER A 213 11.64 -17.51 -2.52
CA SER A 213 12.53 -17.76 -1.38
C SER A 213 12.09 -16.84 -0.24
N LEU A 214 11.92 -17.38 0.97
CA LEU A 214 11.59 -16.58 2.15
C LEU A 214 12.83 -16.14 2.95
N HIS A 215 14.03 -16.30 2.38
CA HIS A 215 15.23 -15.60 2.85
C HIS A 215 15.56 -14.41 1.95
N LEU A 216 16.23 -13.42 2.55
CA LEU A 216 16.86 -12.31 1.85
C LEU A 216 17.71 -12.82 0.67
N CYS A 217 17.70 -12.04 -0.41
CA CYS A 217 18.47 -12.36 -1.60
C CYS A 217 19.98 -12.37 -1.28
N ASN A 218 20.65 -13.43 -1.68
CA ASN A 218 22.10 -13.60 -1.53
C ASN A 218 22.87 -13.38 -2.85
N HIS A 219 22.19 -12.88 -3.90
CA HIS A 219 22.83 -12.65 -5.18
C HIS A 219 23.92 -11.59 -5.03
N ALA A 220 25.08 -11.79 -5.65
CA ALA A 220 26.24 -10.90 -5.48
C ALA A 220 25.93 -9.44 -5.86
N SER A 221 25.04 -9.23 -6.84
CA SER A 221 24.56 -7.89 -7.22
C SER A 221 23.79 -7.18 -6.12
N CYS A 222 23.20 -7.93 -5.17
CA CYS A 222 22.43 -7.42 -4.05
C CYS A 222 23.26 -7.29 -2.77
N ALA A 223 24.47 -7.87 -2.73
CA ALA A 223 25.35 -7.85 -1.57
C ALA A 223 26.11 -6.52 -1.38
N SER A 224 25.84 -5.52 -2.22
CA SER A 224 26.65 -4.29 -2.33
C SER A 224 26.22 -3.11 -1.46
N ASP A 225 25.17 -3.21 -0.65
CA ASP A 225 24.62 -2.04 0.08
C ASP A 225 24.92 -2.06 1.59
N GLY A 226 26.10 -2.57 1.94
CA GLY A 226 26.62 -2.59 3.32
C GLY A 226 27.27 -1.27 3.78
N GLY A 227 27.07 -0.16 3.08
CA GLY A 227 27.64 1.13 3.45
C GLY A 227 27.12 2.26 2.60
N GLU A 228 26.70 3.33 3.28
CA GLU A 228 26.21 4.61 2.75
C GLU A 228 24.70 4.63 2.44
N SER A 229 23.95 5.05 3.46
CA SER A 229 22.64 5.69 3.31
C SER A 229 22.74 6.79 2.26
N SER A 230 22.46 6.44 1.02
CA SER A 230 22.18 7.40 -0.04
C SER A 230 20.81 7.98 0.26
N SER A 231 20.79 8.99 1.14
CA SER A 231 19.75 10.01 1.18
C SER A 231 19.74 10.73 -0.17
N SER A 232 19.20 10.07 -1.20
CA SER A 232 18.71 10.76 -2.38
C SER A 232 17.26 11.10 -2.08
N SER A 233 17.06 12.35 -1.67
CA SER A 233 15.77 13.04 -1.74
C SER A 233 15.36 13.13 -3.21
N SER A 234 14.91 12.02 -3.76
CA SER A 234 14.29 11.94 -5.08
C SER A 234 12.82 11.63 -4.82
N ALA A 235 11.95 12.57 -5.19
CA ALA A 235 10.51 12.42 -5.11
C ALA A 235 10.10 11.02 -5.59
N ILE A 236 9.71 10.17 -4.65
CA ILE A 236 9.42 8.77 -4.97
C ILE A 236 8.06 8.76 -5.66
N ASN A 237 8.09 8.73 -6.99
CA ASN A 237 6.98 8.23 -7.77
C ASN A 237 6.86 6.73 -7.44
N HIS A 238 6.11 6.40 -6.38
CA HIS A 238 5.71 5.02 -6.09
C HIS A 238 4.61 4.60 -7.08
N THR A 239 4.95 4.47 -8.35
CA THR A 239 4.46 3.34 -9.12
C THR A 239 4.93 2.08 -8.38
N ALA A 240 4.02 1.11 -8.16
CA ALA A 240 4.24 -0.13 -7.41
C ALA A 240 5.72 -0.51 -7.26
N THR A 241 6.24 -0.56 -6.03
CA THR A 241 7.59 -1.04 -5.75
C THR A 241 7.74 -2.38 -6.46
N GLN A 242 8.62 -2.44 -7.46
CA GLN A 242 8.77 -3.64 -8.27
C GLN A 242 9.22 -4.78 -7.37
N ALA A 243 8.52 -5.92 -7.44
CA ALA A 243 8.90 -7.13 -6.72
C ALA A 243 10.38 -7.44 -6.93
N HIS A 244 11.12 -7.72 -5.85
CA HIS A 244 12.52 -8.10 -5.95
C HIS A 244 12.65 -9.52 -6.49
N GLU A 245 13.08 -9.63 -7.75
CA GLU A 245 13.11 -10.89 -8.48
C GLU A 245 14.46 -11.12 -9.18
N HIS A 246 14.89 -12.37 -9.24
CA HIS A 246 16.03 -12.81 -10.05
C HIS A 246 15.67 -14.01 -10.90
N LYS A 247 16.22 -14.05 -12.11
CA LYS A 247 16.10 -15.21 -12.99
C LYS A 247 17.21 -16.19 -12.64
N GLU A 248 16.83 -17.41 -12.29
CA GLU A 248 17.74 -18.47 -11.89
C GLU A 248 18.07 -19.35 -13.09
N GLU A 249 19.30 -19.24 -13.59
CA GLU A 249 19.76 -19.94 -14.79
C GLU A 249 19.82 -21.47 -14.56
N ASP A 250 20.21 -21.89 -13.36
CA ASP A 250 20.37 -23.31 -12.98
C ASP A 250 19.06 -24.09 -12.89
N GLU A 251 17.90 -23.42 -12.77
CA GLU A 251 16.57 -24.04 -12.69
C GLU A 251 15.73 -23.77 -13.96
N GLY A 252 16.37 -23.69 -15.12
CA GLY A 252 15.67 -23.52 -16.40
C GLY A 252 15.10 -22.11 -16.60
N GLY A 253 15.71 -21.10 -15.97
CA GLY A 253 15.31 -19.70 -16.12
C GLY A 253 14.07 -19.32 -15.33
N ILE A 254 13.75 -20.03 -14.24
CA ILE A 254 12.65 -19.69 -13.34
C ILE A 254 12.96 -18.34 -12.68
N VAL A 255 11.95 -17.47 -12.63
CA VAL A 255 12.02 -16.22 -11.86
C VAL A 255 11.69 -16.53 -10.41
N VAL A 256 12.59 -16.15 -9.51
CA VAL A 256 12.45 -16.31 -8.07
C VAL A 256 12.33 -14.95 -7.42
N ARG A 257 11.31 -14.82 -6.57
CA ARG A 257 11.05 -13.62 -5.79
C ARG A 257 11.59 -13.73 -4.37
N TYR A 258 12.09 -12.61 -3.86
CA TYR A 258 12.73 -12.49 -2.56
C TYR A 258 12.02 -11.43 -1.70
N PRO A 259 12.01 -11.57 -0.36
CA PRO A 259 11.53 -10.54 0.54
C PRO A 259 12.45 -9.33 0.56
N GLN A 260 11.88 -8.18 0.91
CA GLN A 260 12.59 -6.93 1.16
C GLN A 260 12.48 -6.56 2.64
N GLU A 261 13.49 -5.85 3.15
CA GLU A 261 13.48 -5.34 4.52
C GLU A 261 12.73 -4.01 4.60
N ARG A 262 11.85 -3.90 5.58
CA ARG A 262 11.08 -2.70 5.89
C ARG A 262 11.85 -1.83 6.87
N THR A 263 11.46 -0.56 6.96
CA THR A 263 12.03 0.40 7.91
C THR A 263 11.79 0.02 9.38
N ASP A 264 10.79 -0.81 9.66
CA ASP A 264 10.46 -1.35 10.99
C ASP A 264 11.21 -2.66 11.33
N GLY A 265 12.13 -3.10 10.47
CA GLY A 265 12.92 -4.33 10.65
C GLY A 265 12.15 -5.62 10.40
N TRP A 266 10.91 -5.56 9.92
CA TRP A 266 10.19 -6.72 9.39
C TRP A 266 10.55 -6.96 7.92
N LEU A 267 10.41 -8.20 7.46
CA LEU A 267 10.49 -8.55 6.05
C LEU A 267 9.09 -8.50 5.43
N GLU A 268 9.01 -8.00 4.20
CA GLU A 268 7.83 -8.11 3.36
C GLU A 268 8.12 -8.93 2.10
N PHE A 269 7.26 -9.91 1.84
CA PHE A 269 7.32 -10.72 0.63
C PHE A 269 6.04 -10.52 -0.18
N GLU A 270 6.15 -10.01 -1.40
CA GLU A 270 4.99 -9.85 -2.29
C GLU A 270 4.48 -11.22 -2.77
N ILE A 271 3.31 -11.63 -2.28
CA ILE A 271 2.61 -12.86 -2.66
C ILE A 271 2.18 -12.80 -4.13
N GLY A 272 1.73 -11.62 -4.57
CA GLY A 272 1.30 -11.31 -5.92
C GLY A 272 0.41 -10.07 -5.94
N ASP A 273 0.03 -9.67 -7.15
CA ASP A 273 -0.81 -8.51 -7.42
C ASP A 273 -2.13 -8.89 -8.10
N PHE A 274 -3.11 -7.99 -8.02
CA PHE A 274 -4.43 -8.16 -8.60
C PHE A 274 -5.13 -6.81 -8.78
N HIS A 275 -6.04 -6.74 -9.74
CA HIS A 275 -6.87 -5.56 -9.96
C HIS A 275 -8.29 -5.80 -9.43
N THR A 276 -8.80 -4.84 -8.67
CA THR A 276 -10.21 -4.83 -8.26
C THR A 276 -11.05 -4.32 -9.43
N GLY A 277 -11.76 -5.22 -10.11
CA GLY A 277 -12.63 -4.89 -11.26
C GLY A 277 -13.89 -4.08 -10.86
N ILE A 278 -14.88 -4.01 -11.76
CA ILE A 278 -16.22 -3.50 -11.43
C ILE A 278 -16.76 -4.30 -10.23
N PRO A 279 -17.38 -3.68 -9.21
CA PRO A 279 -17.88 -4.36 -8.02
C PRO A 279 -18.77 -5.56 -8.38
N GLY A 280 -18.26 -6.75 -8.09
CA GLY A 280 -18.83 -8.03 -8.47
C GLY A 280 -18.15 -9.14 -7.68
N ILE A 281 -18.96 -10.04 -7.15
CA ILE A 281 -18.67 -10.95 -6.04
C ILE A 281 -17.44 -11.83 -6.34
N GLY A 282 -16.36 -11.61 -5.59
CA GLY A 282 -15.20 -12.48 -5.59
C GLY A 282 -14.51 -12.40 -4.24
N ASP A 283 -14.31 -13.56 -3.63
CA ASP A 283 -13.46 -13.67 -2.47
C ASP A 283 -11.98 -13.70 -2.92
N LEU A 284 -11.16 -12.86 -2.28
CA LEU A 284 -9.72 -12.83 -2.47
C LEU A 284 -9.08 -13.90 -1.58
N GLU A 285 -8.38 -14.85 -2.20
CA GLU A 285 -7.52 -15.82 -1.50
C GLU A 285 -6.07 -15.53 -1.86
N LEU A 286 -5.27 -15.22 -0.84
CA LEU A 286 -3.84 -15.01 -0.94
C LEU A 286 -3.17 -16.21 -0.32
N SER A 287 -2.21 -16.86 -0.97
CA SER A 287 -1.56 -18.02 -0.36
C SER A 287 -0.09 -18.15 -0.73
N ILE A 288 0.69 -18.61 0.24
CA ILE A 288 2.05 -19.11 0.05
C ILE A 288 2.17 -20.49 0.69
N ARG A 289 2.85 -21.39 -0.01
CA ARG A 289 3.02 -22.78 0.43
C ARG A 289 4.42 -23.30 0.17
N LYS A 290 4.92 -24.10 1.10
CA LYS A 290 6.14 -24.89 0.96
C LYS A 290 5.74 -26.36 0.94
N PHE A 291 6.15 -27.13 -0.08
CA PHE A 291 5.94 -28.58 -0.13
C PHE A 291 7.20 -29.36 0.27
N MET A 292 7.01 -30.59 0.76
CA MET A 292 8.11 -31.54 0.93
C MET A 292 8.81 -31.80 -0.40
N SER A 293 10.13 -31.99 -0.37
CA SER A 293 10.82 -32.63 -1.49
C SER A 293 10.16 -33.97 -1.75
N ARG A 294 9.72 -34.23 -3.01
CA ARG A 294 9.50 -35.61 -3.41
C ARG A 294 10.81 -36.34 -3.12
N PHE A 295 10.77 -37.35 -2.25
CA PHE A 295 11.88 -38.27 -2.12
C PHE A 295 12.14 -38.83 -3.52
N GLY A 296 13.30 -38.49 -4.08
CA GLY A 296 13.80 -39.08 -5.31
C GLY A 296 14.37 -40.45 -5.03
#